data_AF-A0A0B6AKF9-F1
#
_entry.id   AF-A0A0B6AKF9-F1
#
_cell.length_a   1.000
_cell.length_b   1.000
_cell.length_c   1.000
_cell.angle_alpha   90.00
_cell.angle_beta   90.00
_cell.angle_gamma   90.00
#
_symmetry.space_group_name_H-M   'P 1'
#
loop_
_entity.id
_entity.type
_entity.pdbx_description
1 polymer ?
#
loop_
_entity_poly.entity_id
_entity_poly.type
_entity_poly.pdbx_seq_one_letter_code
_entity_poly.pdbx_strand_id
1 'polypeptide(L)'
;MKWIPERPIQSTLEPRLNINNQKSDLALDFGEDGADLLVENGDLKMVSGKDAFIQQVKTVLLTTRTEFFTFGLKHLLPRSSEQNQFNEECLLLAESLVSDQDSESTPSDPSGLGYTLETIESIEYTDSKLKITMTVTGLDEKLTIDVYAPLANRA
;
A
#
# COMPACT_ATOMS: atom_id res chain seq x y z
N MET A 1 12.34 -13.43 -1.67
CA MET A 1 12.01 -13.53 -3.11
C MET A 1 11.77 -12.13 -3.61
N LYS A 2 12.12 -11.82 -4.85
CA LYS A 2 12.03 -10.45 -5.35
C LYS A 2 11.43 -10.42 -6.75
N TRP A 3 10.51 -9.49 -6.96
CA TRP A 3 9.91 -9.18 -8.23
C TRP A 3 10.32 -7.76 -8.61
N ILE A 4 10.87 -7.61 -9.80
CA ILE A 4 11.19 -6.35 -10.46
C ILE A 4 10.55 -6.46 -11.83
N PRO A 5 9.57 -5.63 -12.19
CA PRO A 5 8.92 -5.73 -13.47
C PRO A 5 9.87 -5.28 -14.59
N GLU A 6 9.72 -5.88 -15.78
CA GLU A 6 10.48 -5.45 -16.98
C GLU A 6 10.14 -4.02 -17.40
N ARG A 7 8.93 -3.56 -17.07
CA ARG A 7 8.43 -2.21 -17.27
C ARG A 7 7.71 -1.75 -16.01
N PRO A 8 7.88 -0.51 -15.55
CA PRO A 8 7.16 -0.01 -14.38
C PRO A 8 5.64 -0.18 -14.55
N ILE A 9 4.97 -0.67 -13.51
CA ILE A 9 3.51 -0.68 -13.44
C ILE A 9 3.09 0.71 -12.98
N GLN A 10 2.37 1.45 -13.82
CA GLN A 10 2.09 2.87 -13.62
C GLN A 10 0.60 3.12 -13.44
N SER A 11 0.25 4.06 -12.57
CA SER A 11 -1.10 4.57 -12.48
C SER A 11 -1.42 5.44 -13.69
N THR A 12 -2.67 5.38 -14.12
CA THR A 12 -3.24 6.26 -15.15
C THR A 12 -4.29 7.21 -14.59
N LEU A 13 -4.48 7.23 -13.26
CA LEU A 13 -5.50 8.04 -12.61
C LEU A 13 -5.09 9.51 -12.53
N GLU A 14 -6.05 10.38 -12.85
CA GLU A 14 -5.95 11.84 -12.82
C GLU A 14 -7.20 12.46 -12.16
N PRO A 15 -7.07 13.57 -11.41
CA PRO A 15 -5.84 14.37 -11.25
C PRO A 15 -4.84 13.76 -10.25
N ARG A 16 -3.53 13.95 -10.47
CA ARG A 16 -2.49 13.57 -9.49
C ARG A 16 -2.63 14.33 -8.17
N LEU A 17 -2.55 13.61 -7.05
CA LEU A 17 -2.55 14.18 -5.69
C LEU A 17 -1.14 14.16 -5.11
N ASN A 18 -0.64 15.33 -4.73
CA ASN A 18 0.65 15.43 -4.03
C ASN A 18 0.56 14.76 -2.66
N ILE A 19 1.53 13.91 -2.34
CA ILE A 19 1.60 13.17 -1.08
C ILE A 19 1.54 14.08 0.16
N ASN A 20 2.02 15.32 0.08
CA ASN A 20 1.98 16.29 1.17
C ASN A 20 0.57 16.82 1.46
N ASN A 21 -0.36 16.64 0.53
CA ASN A 21 -1.75 17.09 0.65
C ASN A 21 -2.66 16.01 1.24
N GLN A 22 -2.10 14.88 1.68
CA GLN A 22 -2.92 13.80 2.24
C GLN A 22 -3.62 14.20 3.53
N LYS A 23 -4.92 13.87 3.59
CA LYS A 23 -5.80 14.19 4.72
C LYS A 23 -5.22 13.55 5.99
N SER A 24 -5.30 14.27 7.10
CA SER A 24 -4.80 13.76 8.38
C SER A 24 -5.66 12.61 8.87
N ASP A 25 -5.04 11.65 9.54
CA ASP A 25 -5.70 10.46 10.08
C ASP A 25 -5.15 10.09 11.46
N LEU A 26 -5.88 9.28 12.21
CA LEU A 26 -5.44 8.71 13.48
C LEU A 26 -4.27 7.77 13.23
N ALA A 27 -3.16 7.98 13.92
CA ALA A 27 -1.96 7.18 13.73
C ALA A 27 -2.18 5.73 14.17
N LEU A 28 -1.76 4.79 13.33
CA LEU A 28 -1.83 3.35 13.56
C LEU A 28 -0.43 2.73 13.63
N ASP A 29 -0.22 1.80 14.56
CA ASP A 29 0.92 0.90 14.56
C ASP A 29 0.54 -0.40 13.86
N PHE A 30 1.28 -0.78 12.83
CA PHE A 30 1.04 -1.99 12.05
C PHE A 30 2.05 -3.06 12.47
N GLY A 31 1.68 -3.81 13.50
CA GLY A 31 2.44 -4.92 14.05
C GLY A 31 2.11 -6.27 13.39
N GLU A 32 2.61 -7.34 14.00
CA GLU A 32 2.31 -8.73 13.59
C GLU A 32 0.83 -9.07 13.85
N ASP A 33 0.27 -8.56 14.95
CA ASP A 33 -1.10 -8.85 15.40
C ASP A 33 -2.18 -7.98 14.73
N GLY A 34 -1.78 -6.98 13.94
CA GLY A 34 -2.70 -6.09 13.24
C GLY A 34 -2.36 -4.61 13.41
N ALA A 35 -3.38 -3.76 13.23
CA ALA A 35 -3.28 -2.32 13.34
C ALA A 35 -3.88 -1.85 14.67
N ASP A 36 -3.06 -1.22 15.52
CA ASP A 36 -3.49 -0.65 16.81
C ASP A 36 -3.37 0.88 16.80
N LEU A 37 -4.27 1.57 17.49
CA LEU A 37 -4.22 3.03 17.63
C LEU A 37 -3.00 3.45 18.47
N LEU A 38 -2.26 4.43 17.95
CA LEU A 38 -1.14 5.03 18.66
C LEU A 38 -1.60 6.16 19.57
N VAL A 39 -1.28 6.02 20.86
CA VAL A 39 -1.48 7.06 21.88
C VAL A 39 -0.13 7.63 22.28
N GLU A 40 0.02 8.95 22.21
CA GLU A 40 1.25 9.65 22.59
C GLU A 40 0.91 10.70 23.65
N ASN A 41 1.57 10.63 24.82
CA ASN A 41 1.34 11.52 25.96
C ASN A 41 -0.12 11.56 26.48
N GLY A 42 -0.90 10.49 26.25
CA GLY A 42 -2.29 10.39 26.69
C GLY A 42 -3.31 10.87 25.66
N ASP A 43 -2.87 11.37 24.51
CA ASP A 43 -3.72 11.79 23.39
C ASP A 43 -3.59 10.86 22.18
N LEU A 44 -4.64 10.78 21.37
CA LEU A 44 -4.60 10.08 20.09
C LEU A 44 -3.62 10.80 19.15
N LYS A 45 -2.61 10.08 18.69
CA LYS A 45 -1.63 10.62 17.75
C LYS A 45 -2.27 10.77 16.38
N MET A 46 -1.95 11.86 15.69
CA MET A 46 -2.37 12.12 14.31
C MET A 46 -1.17 12.02 13.36
N VAL A 47 -1.39 11.52 12.14
CA VAL A 47 -0.44 11.54 11.03
C VAL A 47 -0.99 12.39 9.89
N SER A 48 -0.09 12.96 9.08
CA SER A 48 -0.46 13.77 7.90
C SER A 48 0.58 13.62 6.79
N GLY A 49 0.24 14.06 5.57
CA GLY A 49 1.15 14.04 4.43
C GLY A 49 1.72 12.64 4.12
N LYS A 50 3.04 12.53 4.03
CA LYS A 50 3.74 11.27 3.75
C LYS A 50 3.38 10.13 4.69
N ASP A 51 3.29 10.40 6.00
CA ASP A 51 3.01 9.34 6.98
C ASP A 51 1.56 8.86 6.89
N ALA A 52 0.61 9.79 6.64
CA ALA A 52 -0.78 9.43 6.36
C ALA A 52 -0.91 8.59 5.08
N PHE A 53 -0.14 8.92 4.03
CA PHE A 53 -0.09 8.10 2.82
C PHE A 53 0.45 6.69 3.09
N ILE A 54 1.58 6.57 3.80
CA ILE A 54 2.15 5.27 4.15
C ILE A 54 1.15 4.44 4.94
N GLN A 55 0.47 5.06 5.91
CA GLN A 55 -0.61 4.42 6.66
C GLN A 55 -1.75 3.97 5.75
N GLN A 56 -2.22 4.82 4.83
CA GLN A 56 -3.27 4.47 3.87
C GLN A 56 -2.87 3.26 3.03
N VAL A 57 -1.63 3.21 2.51
CA VAL A 57 -1.13 2.06 1.74
C VAL A 57 -1.16 0.79 2.60
N LYS A 58 -0.67 0.85 3.85
CA LYS A 58 -0.69 -0.28 4.78
C LYS A 58 -2.12 -0.74 5.09
N THR A 59 -3.04 0.19 5.33
CA THR A 59 -4.45 -0.09 5.58
C THR A 59 -5.09 -0.80 4.39
N VAL A 60 -4.89 -0.31 3.17
CA VAL A 60 -5.41 -0.95 1.96
C VAL A 60 -4.81 -2.34 1.78
N LEU A 61 -3.51 -2.51 1.98
CA LEU A 61 -2.84 -3.81 1.86
C LEU A 61 -3.31 -4.84 2.88
N LEU A 62 -3.56 -4.41 4.12
CA LEU A 62 -3.86 -5.30 5.25
C LEU A 62 -5.36 -5.48 5.52
N THR A 63 -6.22 -4.69 4.88
CA THR A 63 -7.67 -4.82 4.99
C THR A 63 -8.17 -6.01 4.16
N THR A 64 -8.95 -6.88 4.81
CA THR A 64 -9.72 -7.92 4.11
C THR A 64 -10.96 -7.30 3.50
N ARG A 65 -11.11 -7.43 2.18
CA ARG A 65 -12.34 -7.04 1.48
C ARG A 65 -13.51 -7.89 2.00
N THR A 66 -14.59 -7.23 2.39
CA THR A 66 -15.83 -7.87 2.87
C THR A 66 -17.04 -7.25 2.17
N GLU A 67 -18.25 -7.72 2.49
CA GLU A 67 -19.49 -7.09 2.01
C GLU A 67 -19.66 -5.64 2.51
N PHE A 68 -19.05 -5.31 3.64
CA PHE A 68 -19.10 -3.97 4.25
C PHE A 68 -17.90 -3.09 3.88
N PHE A 69 -16.75 -3.70 3.60
CA PHE A 69 -15.52 -3.02 3.18
C PHE A 69 -15.19 -3.43 1.75
N THR A 70 -15.61 -2.61 0.80
CA THR A 70 -15.44 -2.88 -0.63
C THR A 70 -14.01 -2.65 -1.13
N PHE A 71 -13.14 -2.08 -0.30
CA PHE A 71 -11.70 -1.91 -0.52
C PHE A 71 -10.88 -3.00 0.18
N GLY A 72 -9.58 -3.04 -0.10
CA GLY A 72 -8.63 -3.90 0.60
C GLY A 72 -8.03 -5.02 -0.27
N LEU A 73 -6.73 -5.22 -0.13
CA LEU A 73 -5.91 -6.08 -0.99
C LEU A 73 -5.23 -7.24 -0.24
N LYS A 74 -5.63 -7.53 1.01
CA LYS A 74 -5.01 -8.60 1.82
C LYS A 74 -5.00 -9.97 1.14
N HIS A 75 -6.00 -10.25 0.32
CA HIS A 75 -6.14 -11.48 -0.45
C HIS A 75 -5.16 -11.56 -1.64
N LEU A 76 -4.61 -10.44 -2.09
CA LEU A 76 -3.63 -10.34 -3.18
C LEU A 76 -2.18 -10.25 -2.67
N LEU A 77 -1.95 -10.25 -1.35
CA LEU A 77 -0.59 -10.34 -0.83
C LEU A 77 0.06 -11.62 -1.35
N PRO A 78 1.25 -11.55 -1.98
CA PRO A 78 1.91 -12.71 -2.56
C PRO A 78 2.20 -13.74 -1.47
N ARG A 79 2.05 -15.03 -1.78
CA ARG A 79 2.17 -16.14 -0.82
C ARG A 79 3.02 -17.26 -1.36
N SER A 80 3.20 -17.35 -2.67
CA SER A 80 3.91 -18.47 -3.28
C SER A 80 5.38 -18.49 -2.88
N SER A 81 5.90 -19.69 -2.61
CA SER A 81 7.34 -19.95 -2.48
C SER A 81 8.05 -20.12 -3.82
N GLU A 82 7.29 -20.22 -4.92
CA GLU A 82 7.80 -20.42 -6.27
C GLU A 82 7.93 -19.08 -7.00
N GLN A 83 9.12 -18.79 -7.56
CA GLN A 83 9.44 -17.47 -8.11
C GLN A 83 8.49 -17.03 -9.24
N ASN A 84 8.06 -17.95 -10.12
CA ASN A 84 7.16 -17.60 -11.22
C ASN A 84 5.77 -17.22 -10.74
N GLN A 85 5.20 -17.99 -9.81
CA GLN A 85 3.91 -17.68 -9.20
C GLN A 85 4.00 -16.40 -8.34
N PHE A 86 5.08 -16.23 -7.60
CA PHE A 86 5.35 -15.00 -6.84
C PHE A 86 5.36 -13.77 -7.77
N ASN A 87 5.95 -13.88 -8.96
CA ASN A 87 5.93 -12.79 -9.95
C ASN A 87 4.51 -12.46 -10.44
N GLU A 88 3.69 -13.48 -10.71
CA GLU A 88 2.29 -13.31 -11.11
C GLU A 88 1.45 -12.64 -10.00
N GLU A 89 1.60 -13.10 -8.76
CA GLU A 89 0.95 -12.49 -7.58
C GLU A 89 1.40 -11.03 -7.37
N CYS A 90 2.69 -10.75 -7.52
CA CYS A 90 3.21 -9.38 -7.40
C CYS A 90 2.70 -8.45 -8.50
N LEU A 91 2.56 -8.96 -9.73
CA LEU A 91 1.99 -8.18 -10.83
C LEU A 91 0.54 -7.78 -10.53
N LEU A 92 -0.30 -8.74 -10.11
CA LEU A 92 -1.70 -8.48 -9.74
C LEU A 92 -1.82 -7.48 -8.60
N LEU A 93 -0.97 -7.61 -7.57
CA LEU A 93 -0.93 -6.66 -6.46
C LEU A 93 -0.52 -5.27 -6.92
N ALA A 94 0.52 -5.16 -7.75
CA ALA A 94 1.02 -3.89 -8.26
C ALA A 94 -0.02 -3.17 -9.12
N GLU A 95 -0.69 -3.90 -10.03
CA GLU A 95 -1.79 -3.37 -10.84
C GLU A 95 -2.92 -2.85 -9.96
N SER A 96 -3.33 -3.64 -8.95
CA SER A 96 -4.40 -3.25 -8.02
C SER A 96 -4.06 -2.00 -7.21
N LEU A 97 -2.81 -1.86 -6.76
CA LEU A 97 -2.35 -0.68 -6.01
C LEU A 97 -2.39 0.59 -6.87
N VAL A 98 -1.86 0.55 -8.09
CA VAL A 98 -1.80 1.75 -8.95
C VAL A 98 -3.18 2.15 -9.50
N SER A 99 -4.13 1.21 -9.56
CA SER A 99 -5.51 1.45 -9.98
C SER A 99 -6.47 1.72 -8.82
N ASP A 100 -5.99 1.69 -7.57
CA ASP A 100 -6.84 1.84 -6.39
C ASP A 100 -7.50 3.23 -6.37
N GLN A 101 -8.83 3.22 -6.37
CA GLN A 101 -9.70 4.38 -6.36
C GLN A 101 -10.89 4.08 -5.46
N ASP A 102 -11.18 5.01 -4.54
CA ASP A 102 -12.38 4.90 -3.71
C ASP A 102 -13.63 5.11 -4.55
N SER A 103 -14.72 4.41 -4.21
CA SER A 103 -15.99 4.50 -4.95
C SER A 103 -16.58 5.92 -4.97
N GLU A 104 -16.30 6.71 -3.93
CA GLU A 104 -16.77 8.08 -3.76
C GLU A 104 -15.80 9.12 -4.36
N SER A 105 -14.70 8.68 -4.98
CA SER A 105 -13.70 9.59 -5.56
C SER A 105 -14.30 10.43 -6.68
N THR A 106 -14.04 11.74 -6.65
CA THR A 106 -14.45 12.68 -7.70
C THR A 106 -13.25 13.46 -8.24
N PRO A 107 -13.32 14.06 -9.43
CA PRO A 107 -12.22 14.89 -9.94
C PRO A 107 -11.84 16.07 -9.03
N SER A 108 -12.77 16.58 -8.22
CA SER A 108 -12.54 17.66 -7.24
C SER A 108 -12.09 17.17 -5.86
N ASP A 109 -12.27 15.89 -5.55
CA ASP A 109 -11.84 15.24 -4.31
C ASP A 109 -11.33 13.83 -4.67
N PRO A 110 -10.14 13.73 -5.31
CA PRO A 110 -9.57 12.45 -5.71
C PRO A 110 -9.18 11.66 -4.46
N SER A 111 -9.67 10.42 -4.35
CA SER A 111 -9.43 9.53 -3.21
C SER A 111 -9.08 8.11 -3.65
N GLY A 112 -8.23 7.45 -2.87
CA GLY A 112 -7.59 6.17 -3.21
C GLY A 112 -6.10 6.33 -3.53
N LEU A 113 -5.36 5.22 -3.46
CA LEU A 113 -3.90 5.25 -3.57
C LEU A 113 -3.44 5.67 -4.97
N GLY A 114 -4.15 5.25 -6.02
CA GLY A 114 -3.73 5.40 -7.40
C GLY A 114 -3.55 6.85 -7.83
N TYR A 115 -4.25 7.81 -7.21
CA TYR A 115 -4.06 9.25 -7.49
C TYR A 115 -2.74 9.81 -6.95
N THR A 116 -2.16 9.20 -5.92
CA THR A 116 -0.86 9.63 -5.35
C THR A 116 0.28 8.73 -5.81
N LEU A 117 0.06 7.41 -5.83
CA LEU A 117 1.00 6.39 -6.27
C LEU A 117 1.20 6.44 -7.79
N GLU A 118 2.41 6.72 -8.25
CA GLU A 118 2.71 6.81 -9.68
C GLU A 118 3.10 5.46 -10.24
N THR A 119 4.06 4.79 -9.60
CA THR A 119 4.60 3.52 -10.09
C THR A 119 4.92 2.56 -8.95
N ILE A 120 4.79 1.25 -9.22
CA ILE A 120 5.42 0.20 -8.42
C ILE A 120 6.69 -0.27 -9.11
N GLU A 121 7.80 -0.18 -8.39
CA GLU A 121 9.16 -0.43 -8.90
C GLU A 121 9.68 -1.82 -8.53
N SER A 122 9.30 -2.33 -7.36
CA SER A 122 9.64 -3.69 -6.94
C SER A 122 8.83 -4.12 -5.73
N ILE A 123 8.62 -5.43 -5.61
CA ILE A 123 8.05 -6.08 -4.44
C ILE A 123 9.01 -7.19 -4.00
N GLU A 124 9.37 -7.20 -2.73
CA GLU A 124 10.38 -8.11 -2.18
C GLU A 124 9.92 -8.69 -0.85
N TYR A 125 10.05 -10.01 -0.70
CA TYR A 125 9.96 -10.67 0.59
C TYR A 125 11.31 -10.66 1.29
N THR A 126 11.34 -10.04 2.48
CA THR A 126 12.44 -10.04 3.44
C THR A 126 11.93 -10.56 4.78
N ASP A 127 12.37 -11.74 5.20
CA ASP A 127 11.91 -12.42 6.42
C ASP A 127 10.37 -12.57 6.48
N SER A 128 9.71 -11.82 7.37
CA SER A 128 8.25 -11.78 7.57
C SER A 128 7.58 -10.52 7.00
N LYS A 129 8.32 -9.76 6.19
CA LYS A 129 7.86 -8.49 5.63
C LYS A 129 7.86 -8.51 4.11
N LEU A 130 6.82 -7.90 3.57
CA LEU A 130 6.74 -7.49 2.18
C LEU A 130 7.22 -6.04 2.07
N LYS A 131 8.32 -5.86 1.35
CA LYS A 131 8.93 -4.57 1.06
C LYS A 131 8.49 -4.12 -0.32
N ILE A 132 7.82 -2.97 -0.39
CA ILE A 132 7.29 -2.40 -1.64
C ILE A 132 8.00 -1.09 -1.91
N THR A 133 8.62 -0.96 -3.09
CA THR A 133 9.26 0.27 -3.53
C THR A 133 8.44 0.90 -4.65
N MET A 134 8.22 2.20 -4.56
CA MET A 134 7.28 2.94 -5.39
C MET A 134 7.74 4.37 -5.66
N THR A 135 7.27 4.94 -6.76
CA THR A 135 7.35 6.39 -7.02
C THR A 135 6.00 7.02 -6.68
N VAL A 136 6.02 8.18 -6.04
CA VAL A 136 4.80 8.84 -5.54
C VAL A 136 4.84 10.33 -5.88
N THR A 137 3.68 10.87 -6.21
CA THR A 137 3.53 12.27 -6.61
C THR A 137 3.96 13.19 -5.48
N GLY A 138 4.89 14.11 -5.77
CA GLY A 138 5.38 15.08 -4.80
C GLY A 138 6.55 14.63 -3.94
N LEU A 139 7.20 13.51 -4.30
CA LEU A 139 8.45 13.05 -3.71
C LEU A 139 9.47 12.76 -4.82
N ASP A 140 10.65 13.38 -4.74
CA ASP A 140 11.71 13.20 -5.75
C ASP A 140 12.39 11.82 -5.65
N GLU A 141 12.37 11.24 -4.45
CA GLU A 141 12.97 9.94 -4.15
C GLU A 141 11.92 8.83 -4.13
N LYS A 142 12.37 7.59 -4.41
CA LYS A 142 11.50 6.41 -4.27
C LYS A 142 11.09 6.23 -2.82
N LEU A 143 9.81 5.98 -2.60
CA LEU A 143 9.28 5.58 -1.31
C LEU A 143 9.39 4.07 -1.18
N THR A 144 9.87 3.60 -0.04
CA THR A 144 9.89 2.19 0.32
C THR A 144 9.10 2.00 1.60
N ILE A 145 8.16 1.06 1.58
CA ILE A 145 7.38 0.68 2.75
C ILE A 145 7.57 -0.80 3.06
N ASP A 146 7.53 -1.12 4.35
CA ASP A 146 7.51 -2.49 4.83
C ASP A 146 6.14 -2.81 5.44
N VAL A 147 5.60 -3.97 5.08
CA VAL A 147 4.31 -4.47 5.54
C VAL A 147 4.49 -5.88 6.07
N TYR A 148 3.98 -6.18 7.28
CA TYR A 148 3.99 -7.55 7.76
C TYR A 148 3.07 -8.41 6.89
N ALA A 149 3.66 -9.44 6.29
CA ALA A 149 2.96 -10.38 5.43
C ALA A 149 3.54 -11.77 5.72
N PRO A 150 2.87 -12.58 6.55
CA PRO A 150 3.37 -13.91 6.87
C PRO A 150 3.45 -14.75 5.60
N LEU A 151 4.62 -15.33 5.33
CA LEU A 151 4.79 -16.32 4.27
C LEU A 151 3.84 -17.49 4.55
N ALA A 152 2.88 -17.72 3.66
CA ALA A 152 2.02 -18.88 3.77
C ALA A 152 2.88 -20.14 3.59
N ASN A 153 3.01 -20.95 4.64
CA ASN A 153 3.64 -22.28 4.64
C ASN A 153 5.10 -22.32 4.17
N ARG A 154 6.03 -21.96 5.06
CA ARG A 154 7.35 -22.59 5.13
C ARG A 154 7.42 -23.44 6.39
N ALA A 155 6.72 -24.57 6.37
CA ALA A 155 6.90 -25.68 7.30
C ALA A 155 7.60 -26.82 6.55
#